data_AF-A0AAD4GHH7-F1
#
_entry.id   AF-A0AAD4GHH7-F1
#
_cell.length_a   1.000
_cell.length_b   1.000
_cell.length_c   1.000
_cell.angle_alpha   90.00
_cell.angle_beta   90.00
_cell.angle_gamma   90.00
#
_symmetry.space_group_name_H-M   'P 1'
#
loop_
_entity.id
_entity.type
_entity.pdbx_description
1 polymer ?
#
loop_
_entity_poly.entity_id
_entity_poly.type
_entity_poly.pdbx_seq_one_letter_code
_entity_poly.pdbx_strand_id
1 'polypeptide(L)'
;MEVTDPKGRCNYCNIYAGRDKVKTCSRCRLVRYCSKECQVAAWKAHKPRCTSSLRESLAKDPEANALNTALSKWINNWRFELHNWAVWAMDLANNPEDRLATHCLVIELERRPNPPNQSLYFKMHGGDIVTRERFLARLRELDELDDEIVASVNERRSNDTAQIIVICEDLIRFLWFSLRDGGASLRQRDSAFSRALAQGWERDLIEAINTGQPAFSSVHSMRARSKVNVVPSPT
;
A
#
# COMPACT_ATOMS: atom_id res chain seq x y z
N MET A 1 17.31 -0.21 14.59
CA MET A 1 16.66 -1.33 13.87
C MET A 1 17.56 -1.69 12.69
N GLU A 2 18.02 -2.93 12.58
CA GLU A 2 18.76 -3.38 11.39
C GLU A 2 17.91 -3.15 10.14
N VAL A 3 18.45 -2.41 9.18
CA VAL A 3 17.82 -2.21 7.87
C VAL A 3 17.96 -3.53 7.11
N THR A 4 16.99 -4.44 7.27
CA THR A 4 16.95 -5.71 6.55
C THR A 4 16.82 -5.46 5.03
N ASP A 5 17.64 -6.12 4.21
CA ASP A 5 17.62 -5.94 2.75
C ASP A 5 16.22 -6.23 2.19
N PRO A 6 15.54 -5.28 1.54
CA PRO A 6 14.22 -5.51 0.94
C PRO A 6 14.19 -6.71 -0.02
N LYS A 7 15.34 -7.06 -0.62
CA LYS A 7 15.46 -8.23 -1.52
C LYS A 7 15.41 -9.57 -0.80
N GLY A 8 15.52 -9.63 0.53
CA GLY A 8 15.37 -10.85 1.32
C GLY A 8 13.95 -11.11 1.83
N ARG A 9 12.97 -10.27 1.45
CA ARG A 9 11.58 -10.38 1.91
C ARG A 9 10.71 -11.11 0.89
N CYS A 10 9.81 -11.98 1.38
CA CYS A 10 8.84 -12.67 0.54
C CYS A 10 7.68 -11.75 0.13
N ASN A 11 7.33 -11.73 -1.16
CA ASN A 11 6.20 -10.98 -1.71
C ASN A 11 4.81 -11.51 -1.29
N TYR A 12 4.72 -12.71 -0.71
CA TYR A 12 3.47 -13.29 -0.22
C TYR A 12 3.31 -13.11 1.29
N CYS A 13 4.17 -13.75 2.09
CA CYS A 13 4.02 -13.75 3.55
C CYS A 13 4.69 -12.56 4.25
N ASN A 14 5.40 -11.70 3.51
CA ASN A 14 6.09 -10.52 4.00
C ASN A 14 7.21 -10.78 5.04
N ILE A 15 7.57 -12.05 5.29
CA ILE A 15 8.68 -12.44 6.19
C ILE A 15 10.02 -12.17 5.50
N TYR A 16 10.97 -11.64 6.26
CA TYR A 16 12.37 -11.57 5.84
C TYR A 16 13.02 -12.94 6.04
N ALA A 17 13.32 -13.63 4.94
CA ALA A 17 13.98 -14.93 4.96
C ALA A 17 15.49 -14.83 4.71
N GLY A 18 15.99 -13.66 4.26
CA GLY A 18 17.36 -13.49 3.77
C GLY A 18 17.43 -13.57 2.25
N ARG A 19 18.37 -12.84 1.66
CA ARG A 19 18.48 -12.69 0.18
C ARG A 19 18.81 -14.00 -0.52
N ASP A 20 19.59 -14.84 0.13
CA ASP A 20 19.97 -16.19 -0.28
C ASP A 20 18.82 -17.20 -0.20
N LYS A 21 17.82 -16.95 0.67
CA LYS A 21 16.71 -17.88 0.92
C LYS A 21 15.45 -17.59 0.12
N VAL A 22 15.38 -16.48 -0.60
CA VAL A 22 14.24 -16.16 -1.47
C VAL A 22 14.52 -16.48 -2.93
N LYS A 23 13.56 -17.08 -3.60
CA LYS A 23 13.63 -17.42 -5.03
C LYS A 23 12.86 -16.38 -5.85
N THR A 24 13.50 -15.90 -6.91
CA THR A 24 12.89 -14.95 -7.84
C THR A 24 12.00 -15.69 -8.83
N CYS A 25 10.83 -15.15 -9.15
CA CYS A 25 9.96 -15.70 -10.18
C CYS A 25 10.70 -15.81 -11.52
N SER A 26 10.79 -17.00 -12.09
CA SER A 26 11.60 -17.27 -13.30
C SER A 26 11.09 -16.55 -14.55
N ARG A 27 9.77 -16.30 -14.62
CA ARG A 27 9.11 -15.66 -15.76
C ARG A 27 9.29 -14.14 -15.76
N CYS A 28 8.69 -13.43 -14.80
CA CYS A 28 8.75 -11.96 -14.79
C CYS A 28 10.04 -11.42 -14.18
N ARG A 29 10.69 -12.17 -13.28
CA ARG A 29 11.86 -11.73 -12.48
C ARG A 29 11.65 -10.50 -11.59
N LEU A 30 10.39 -10.14 -11.31
CA LEU A 30 10.02 -8.95 -10.53
C LEU A 30 9.71 -9.25 -9.06
N VAL A 31 9.24 -10.45 -8.73
CA VAL A 31 8.81 -10.85 -7.37
C VAL A 31 9.62 -12.02 -6.83
N ARG A 32 9.68 -12.15 -5.50
CA ARG A 32 10.44 -13.18 -4.78
C ARG A 32 9.59 -13.90 -3.74
N TYR A 33 9.83 -15.19 -3.56
CA TYR A 33 9.13 -16.02 -2.58
C TYR A 33 10.12 -16.82 -1.75
N CYS A 34 9.89 -16.93 -0.44
CA CYS A 34 10.75 -17.75 0.43
C CYS A 34 10.56 -19.25 0.22
N SER A 35 9.47 -19.67 -0.43
CA SER A 35 9.16 -21.08 -0.67
C SER A 35 8.26 -21.27 -1.89
N LYS A 36 8.13 -22.52 -2.36
CA LYS A 36 7.22 -22.88 -3.46
C LYS A 36 5.76 -22.70 -3.03
N GLU A 37 5.46 -22.98 -1.77
CA GLU A 37 4.12 -22.83 -1.18
C GLU A 37 3.70 -21.36 -1.20
N CYS A 38 4.60 -20.44 -0.84
CA CYS A 38 4.34 -19.00 -0.94
C CYS A 38 4.13 -18.55 -2.41
N GLN A 39 4.86 -19.13 -3.36
CA GLN A 39 4.66 -18.82 -4.78
C GLN A 39 3.29 -19.32 -5.27
N VAL A 40 2.90 -20.55 -4.94
CA VAL A 40 1.60 -21.14 -5.31
C VAL A 40 0.45 -20.35 -4.69
N ALA A 41 0.56 -20.01 -3.41
CA ALA A 41 -0.46 -19.22 -2.73
C ALA A 41 -0.62 -17.81 -3.35
N ALA A 42 0.47 -17.19 -3.80
CA ALA A 42 0.43 -15.92 -4.52
C ALA A 42 0.00 -16.04 -5.99
N TRP A 43 -0.05 -17.25 -6.57
CA TRP A 43 -0.13 -17.43 -8.02
C TRP A 43 -1.40 -16.87 -8.62
N LYS A 44 -2.56 -17.06 -7.98
CA LYS A 44 -3.85 -16.55 -8.45
C LYS A 44 -3.81 -15.03 -8.68
N ALA A 45 -3.19 -14.30 -7.77
CA ALA A 45 -3.01 -12.85 -7.84
C ALA A 45 -1.84 -12.44 -8.77
N HIS A 46 -0.78 -13.25 -8.84
CA HIS A 46 0.42 -12.90 -9.61
C HIS A 46 0.30 -13.20 -11.10
N LYS A 47 -0.32 -14.33 -11.47
CA LYS A 47 -0.37 -14.86 -12.85
C LYS A 47 -0.81 -13.83 -13.89
N PRO A 48 -1.87 -13.02 -13.69
CA PRO A 48 -2.33 -12.08 -14.71
C PRO A 48 -1.26 -11.06 -15.10
N ARG A 49 -0.34 -10.74 -14.20
CA ARG A 49 0.72 -9.72 -14.37
C ARG A 49 2.10 -10.34 -14.56
N CYS A 50 2.18 -11.67 -14.63
CA CYS A 50 3.44 -12.38 -14.73
C CYS A 50 3.93 -12.38 -16.19
N THR A 51 4.48 -11.26 -16.63
CA THR A 51 4.99 -11.04 -18.00
C THR A 51 6.41 -10.45 -17.98
N SER A 52 7.17 -10.64 -19.06
CA SER A 52 8.45 -9.97 -19.28
C SER A 52 8.29 -8.60 -19.97
N SER A 53 7.11 -8.31 -20.54
CA SER A 53 6.85 -7.08 -21.32
C SER A 53 7.13 -5.81 -20.53
N LEU A 54 6.71 -5.74 -19.26
CA LEU A 54 6.99 -4.58 -18.40
C LEU A 54 8.51 -4.34 -18.27
N ARG A 55 9.29 -5.40 -18.05
CA ARG A 55 10.75 -5.30 -17.93
C ARG A 55 11.39 -4.85 -19.25
N GLU A 56 10.90 -5.38 -20.37
CA GLU A 56 11.38 -5.02 -21.71
C GLU A 56 11.04 -3.57 -22.08
N SER A 57 9.85 -3.10 -21.70
CA SER A 57 9.44 -1.70 -21.87
C SER A 57 10.31 -0.77 -21.04
N LEU A 58 10.47 -1.06 -19.75
CA LEU A 58 11.34 -0.27 -18.86
C LEU A 58 12.80 -0.27 -19.33
N ALA A 59 13.29 -1.34 -19.95
CA ALA A 59 14.66 -1.35 -20.48
C ALA A 59 14.89 -0.33 -21.60
N LYS A 60 13.83 0.14 -22.29
CA LYS A 60 13.91 1.15 -23.36
C LYS A 60 13.85 2.59 -22.83
N ASP A 61 13.41 2.77 -21.60
CA ASP A 61 13.26 4.07 -20.95
C ASP A 61 14.01 4.08 -19.60
N PRO A 62 15.27 4.56 -19.59
CA PRO A 62 16.08 4.59 -18.38
C PRO A 62 15.47 5.41 -17.24
N GLU A 63 14.74 6.49 -17.55
CA GLU A 63 14.11 7.34 -16.55
C GLU A 63 12.91 6.63 -15.91
N ALA A 64 12.00 6.09 -16.72
CA ALA A 64 10.89 5.28 -16.22
C ALA A 64 11.38 4.06 -15.44
N ASN A 65 12.47 3.41 -15.87
CA ASN A 65 13.08 2.31 -15.13
C ASN A 65 13.66 2.75 -13.77
N ALA A 66 14.33 3.90 -13.73
CA ALA A 66 14.86 4.47 -12.50
C ALA A 66 13.73 4.81 -11.53
N LEU A 67 12.66 5.47 -12.02
CA LEU A 67 11.47 5.79 -11.23
C LEU A 67 10.78 4.52 -10.71
N ASN A 68 10.52 3.55 -11.58
CA ASN A 68 9.96 2.25 -11.19
C ASN A 68 10.81 1.55 -10.11
N THR A 69 12.13 1.58 -10.27
CA THR A 69 13.07 0.97 -9.33
C THR A 69 13.05 1.69 -7.98
N ALA A 70 13.07 3.03 -7.99
CA ALA A 70 13.02 3.85 -6.79
C ALA A 70 11.69 3.65 -6.04
N LEU A 71 10.56 3.70 -6.74
CA LEU A 71 9.23 3.50 -6.17
C LEU A 71 9.08 2.09 -5.59
N SER A 72 9.60 1.06 -6.27
CA SER A 72 9.58 -0.30 -5.76
C SER A 72 10.37 -0.46 -4.45
N LYS A 73 11.55 0.19 -4.35
CA LYS A 73 12.36 0.18 -3.12
C LYS A 73 11.64 0.91 -1.99
N TRP A 74 11.11 2.10 -2.28
CA TRP A 74 10.38 2.91 -1.32
C TRP A 74 9.14 2.16 -0.78
N ILE A 75 8.32 1.58 -1.66
CA ILE A 75 7.15 0.77 -1.27
C ILE A 75 7.59 -0.37 -0.35
N ASN A 76 8.69 -1.06 -0.64
CA ASN A 76 9.13 -2.16 0.22
C ASN A 76 9.60 -1.71 1.60
N ASN A 77 10.21 -0.52 1.70
CA ASN A 77 10.58 0.08 2.97
C ASN A 77 9.34 0.48 3.80
N TRP A 78 8.30 1.00 3.12
CA TRP A 78 7.08 1.48 3.74
C TRP A 78 5.98 0.44 3.90
N ARG A 79 6.13 -0.74 3.27
CA ARG A 79 5.05 -1.74 3.08
C ARG A 79 4.27 -2.06 4.35
N PHE A 80 4.98 -2.36 5.43
CA PHE A 80 4.34 -2.72 6.69
C PHE A 80 3.47 -1.58 7.22
N GLU A 81 3.98 -0.36 7.17
CA GLU A 81 3.27 0.82 7.66
C GLU A 81 2.10 1.18 6.73
N LEU A 82 2.30 1.13 5.41
CA LEU A 82 1.22 1.38 4.45
C LEU A 82 0.02 0.46 4.68
N HIS A 83 0.25 -0.79 5.08
CA HIS A 83 -0.86 -1.68 5.45
C HIS A 83 -1.62 -1.19 6.70
N ASN A 84 -0.91 -0.73 7.73
CA ASN A 84 -1.53 -0.16 8.94
C ASN A 84 -2.34 1.09 8.60
N TRP A 85 -1.74 2.03 7.87
CA TRP A 85 -2.40 3.26 7.45
C TRP A 85 -3.65 2.98 6.62
N ALA A 86 -3.59 2.02 5.69
CA ALA A 86 -4.74 1.62 4.90
C ALA A 86 -5.90 1.11 5.75
N VAL A 87 -5.67 0.20 6.69
CA VAL A 87 -6.77 -0.31 7.53
C VAL A 87 -7.31 0.71 8.53
N TRP A 88 -6.47 1.65 8.99
CA TRP A 88 -6.89 2.73 9.89
C TRP A 88 -7.73 3.77 9.17
N ALA A 89 -7.29 4.21 7.99
CA ALA A 89 -8.04 5.16 7.17
C ALA A 89 -9.40 4.62 6.70
N MET A 90 -9.52 3.29 6.54
CA MET A 90 -10.76 2.63 6.12
C MET A 90 -11.86 2.58 7.21
N ASP A 91 -11.51 2.83 8.47
CA ASP A 91 -12.44 2.86 9.62
C ASP A 91 -13.40 1.65 9.68
N LEU A 92 -12.85 0.43 9.68
CA LEU A 92 -13.63 -0.79 9.49
C LEU A 92 -14.68 -1.04 10.59
N ALA A 93 -14.49 -0.54 11.82
CA ALA A 93 -15.47 -0.70 12.90
C ALA A 93 -16.74 0.15 12.69
N ASN A 94 -16.69 1.16 11.82
CA ASN A 94 -17.80 2.08 11.57
C ASN A 94 -18.35 1.97 10.13
N ASN A 95 -17.91 0.98 9.36
CA ASN A 95 -18.26 0.84 7.94
C ASN A 95 -18.74 -0.59 7.60
N PRO A 96 -19.49 -0.77 6.50
CA PRO A 96 -19.98 -2.07 6.06
C PRO A 96 -18.88 -3.10 5.81
N GLU A 97 -19.23 -4.39 5.85
CA GLU A 97 -18.26 -5.49 5.73
C GLU A 97 -17.47 -5.46 4.41
N ASP A 98 -18.08 -4.95 3.34
CA ASP A 98 -17.51 -4.87 1.99
C ASP A 98 -16.64 -3.62 1.77
N ARG A 99 -16.37 -2.80 2.79
CA ARG A 99 -15.58 -1.56 2.69
C ARG A 99 -14.24 -1.77 1.98
N LEU A 100 -13.52 -2.85 2.30
CA LEU A 100 -12.24 -3.20 1.65
C LEU A 100 -12.39 -3.66 0.19
N ALA A 101 -13.55 -4.22 -0.16
CA ALA A 101 -13.85 -4.66 -1.51
C ALA A 101 -14.32 -3.52 -2.42
N THR A 102 -14.87 -2.45 -1.84
CA THR A 102 -15.46 -1.32 -2.59
C THR A 102 -14.57 -0.08 -2.63
N HIS A 103 -13.72 0.11 -1.62
CA HIS A 103 -12.84 1.28 -1.50
C HIS A 103 -11.37 0.93 -1.66
N CYS A 104 -10.57 1.92 -2.04
CA CYS A 104 -9.11 1.86 -2.06
C CYS A 104 -8.51 3.06 -1.31
N LEU A 105 -7.33 2.85 -0.73
CA LEU A 105 -6.48 3.94 -0.29
C LEU A 105 -5.68 4.45 -1.48
N VAL A 106 -5.78 5.74 -1.77
CA VAL A 106 -4.97 6.43 -2.79
C VAL A 106 -3.90 7.27 -2.08
N ILE A 107 -2.67 7.18 -2.57
CA ILE A 107 -1.51 7.96 -2.11
C ILE A 107 -0.89 8.62 -3.33
N GLU A 108 -0.75 9.93 -3.29
CA GLU A 108 -0.20 10.75 -4.37
C GLU A 108 1.19 11.25 -3.98
N LEU A 109 2.18 10.87 -4.79
CA LEU A 109 3.59 11.12 -4.54
C LEU A 109 4.22 11.96 -5.65
N GLU A 110 5.20 12.77 -5.27
CA GLU A 110 6.12 13.45 -6.19
C GLU A 110 7.58 13.07 -5.91
N ARG A 111 8.43 13.14 -6.94
CA ARG A 111 9.88 12.98 -6.78
C ARG A 111 10.49 14.12 -5.97
N ARG A 112 11.50 13.83 -5.15
CA ARG A 112 12.42 14.85 -4.65
C ARG A 112 13.53 15.08 -5.69
N PRO A 113 13.85 16.33 -6.08
CA PRO A 113 14.97 16.59 -6.98
C PRO A 113 16.31 16.03 -6.46
N ASN A 114 16.53 16.06 -5.15
CA ASN A 114 17.73 15.53 -4.48
C ASN A 114 17.34 14.71 -3.25
N PRO A 115 17.01 13.42 -3.41
CA PRO A 115 16.53 12.59 -2.30
C PRO A 115 17.69 12.22 -1.36
N PRO A 116 17.59 12.53 -0.05
CA PRO A 116 18.70 12.30 0.89
C PRO A 116 18.92 10.81 1.20
N ASN A 117 17.86 9.99 1.12
CA ASN A 117 17.92 8.53 1.26
C ASN A 117 16.66 7.86 0.68
N GLN A 118 16.60 6.52 0.71
CA GLN A 118 15.51 5.74 0.12
C GLN A 118 14.14 6.02 0.76
N SER A 119 14.05 6.25 2.08
CA SER A 119 12.78 6.55 2.75
C SER A 119 12.21 7.92 2.35
N LEU A 120 13.10 8.84 1.99
CA LEU A 120 12.82 10.23 1.59
C LEU A 120 12.90 10.44 0.07
N TYR A 121 12.81 9.36 -0.72
CA TYR A 121 12.90 9.49 -2.18
C TYR A 121 11.73 10.29 -2.76
N PHE A 122 10.55 10.11 -2.16
CA PHE A 122 9.31 10.75 -2.56
C PHE A 122 8.82 11.71 -1.48
N LYS A 123 7.89 12.58 -1.86
CA LYS A 123 7.06 13.36 -0.94
C LYS A 123 5.61 12.97 -1.22
N MET A 124 4.82 12.80 -0.18
CA MET A 124 3.38 12.71 -0.33
C MET A 124 2.79 14.11 -0.32
N HIS A 125 1.91 14.41 -1.27
CA HIS A 125 1.20 15.69 -1.36
C HIS A 125 -0.32 15.53 -1.19
N GLY A 126 -0.85 14.32 -1.31
CA GLY A 126 -2.28 14.05 -1.11
C GLY A 126 -2.57 12.56 -0.94
N GLY A 127 -3.75 12.27 -0.40
CA GLY A 127 -4.29 10.91 -0.34
C GLY A 127 -5.78 10.90 -0.05
N ASP A 128 -6.45 9.81 -0.41
CA ASP A 128 -7.91 9.72 -0.28
C ASP A 128 -8.36 8.27 -0.01
N ILE A 129 -9.52 8.11 0.63
CA ILE A 129 -10.25 6.84 0.67
C ILE A 129 -11.43 6.97 -0.28
N VAL A 130 -11.30 6.40 -1.47
CA VAL A 130 -12.30 6.52 -2.53
C VAL A 130 -12.89 5.18 -2.90
N THR A 131 -14.11 5.20 -3.43
CA THR A 131 -14.65 4.02 -4.12
C THR A 131 -13.83 3.74 -5.37
N ARG A 132 -13.72 2.47 -5.74
CA ARG A 132 -13.09 2.04 -7.00
C ARG A 132 -13.71 2.73 -8.22
N GLU A 133 -15.04 2.88 -8.21
CA GLU A 133 -15.77 3.59 -9.26
C GLU A 133 -15.36 5.05 -9.37
N ARG A 134 -15.31 5.78 -8.24
CA ARG A 134 -14.89 7.19 -8.22
C ARG A 134 -13.45 7.37 -8.66
N PHE A 135 -12.56 6.45 -8.27
CA PHE A 135 -11.18 6.46 -8.73
C PHE A 135 -11.07 6.32 -10.25
N LEU A 136 -11.78 5.35 -10.83
CA LEU A 136 -11.79 5.13 -12.29
C LEU A 136 -12.43 6.31 -13.04
N ALA A 137 -13.46 6.94 -12.48
CA ALA A 137 -14.07 8.13 -13.05
C ALA A 137 -13.05 9.29 -13.13
N ARG A 138 -12.27 9.54 -12.06
CA ARG A 138 -11.20 10.55 -12.06
C ARG A 138 -10.16 10.30 -13.15
N LEU A 139 -9.68 9.07 -13.31
CA LEU A 139 -8.69 8.75 -14.36
C LEU A 139 -9.26 8.90 -15.77
N ARG A 140 -10.55 8.60 -15.97
CA ARG A 140 -11.22 8.83 -17.25
C ARG A 140 -11.28 10.31 -17.61
N GLU A 141 -11.55 11.17 -16.63
CA GLU A 141 -11.60 12.62 -16.82
C GLU A 141 -10.23 13.21 -17.20
N LEU A 142 -9.14 12.55 -16.79
CA LEU A 142 -7.75 12.95 -17.09
C LEU A 142 -7.18 12.31 -18.37
N ASP A 143 -7.95 11.46 -19.07
CA ASP A 143 -7.48 10.66 -20.22
C ASP A 143 -6.29 9.72 -19.89
N GLU A 144 -6.20 9.31 -18.62
CA GLU A 144 -5.15 8.41 -18.10
C GLU A 144 -5.69 6.97 -17.88
N LEU A 145 -6.92 6.70 -18.31
CA LEU A 145 -7.56 5.41 -18.09
C LEU A 145 -7.24 4.41 -19.20
N ASP A 146 -6.64 3.28 -18.83
CA ASP A 146 -6.46 2.13 -19.72
C ASP A 146 -7.11 0.83 -19.18
N ASP A 147 -7.22 -0.18 -20.02
CA ASP A 147 -7.83 -1.47 -19.68
C ASP A 147 -7.07 -2.22 -18.57
N GLU A 148 -5.75 -2.06 -18.46
CA GLU A 148 -4.94 -2.71 -17.43
C GLU A 148 -5.16 -2.07 -16.06
N ILE A 149 -5.33 -0.74 -16.01
CA ILE A 149 -5.73 0.04 -14.84
C ILE A 149 -7.14 -0.38 -14.41
N VAL A 150 -8.11 -0.41 -15.34
CA VAL A 150 -9.48 -0.85 -15.03
C VAL A 150 -9.48 -2.26 -14.45
N ALA A 151 -8.78 -3.19 -15.08
CA ALA A 151 -8.67 -4.57 -14.61
C ALA A 151 -7.99 -4.65 -13.24
N SER A 152 -6.99 -3.81 -12.97
CA SER A 152 -6.29 -3.76 -11.69
C SER A 152 -7.16 -3.21 -10.56
N VAL A 153 -7.83 -2.09 -10.78
CA VAL A 153 -8.71 -1.48 -9.77
C VAL A 153 -9.90 -2.41 -9.47
N ASN A 154 -10.51 -2.99 -10.51
CA ASN A 154 -11.64 -3.88 -10.37
C ASN A 154 -11.28 -5.32 -10.02
N GLU A 155 -10.00 -5.62 -9.74
CA GLU A 155 -9.59 -6.96 -9.32
C GLU A 155 -10.32 -7.33 -8.02
N ARG A 156 -11.37 -8.16 -8.16
CA ARG A 156 -12.18 -8.63 -7.04
C ARG A 156 -11.43 -9.73 -6.32
N ARG A 157 -11.04 -9.42 -5.08
CA ARG A 157 -10.50 -10.38 -4.12
C ARG A 157 -11.56 -10.60 -3.04
N SER A 158 -11.25 -11.42 -2.04
CA SER A 158 -12.12 -11.61 -0.89
C SER A 158 -12.31 -10.30 -0.11
N ASN A 159 -13.39 -10.21 0.67
CA ASN A 159 -13.77 -9.01 1.46
C ASN A 159 -12.77 -8.66 2.57
N ASP A 160 -11.75 -9.48 2.76
CA ASP A 160 -10.65 -9.30 3.72
C ASP A 160 -9.42 -8.63 3.09
N THR A 161 -9.47 -8.27 1.81
CA THR A 161 -8.31 -7.81 1.05
C THR A 161 -8.42 -6.33 0.74
N ALA A 162 -7.52 -5.54 1.34
CA ALA A 162 -7.40 -4.12 1.09
C ALA A 162 -6.60 -3.84 -0.20
N GLN A 163 -6.92 -2.74 -0.87
CA GLN A 163 -6.18 -2.21 -2.02
C GLN A 163 -5.59 -0.83 -1.69
N ILE A 164 -4.30 -0.66 -1.99
CA ILE A 164 -3.60 0.62 -1.95
C ILE A 164 -3.15 0.96 -3.37
N ILE A 165 -3.44 2.17 -3.81
CA ILE A 165 -3.03 2.73 -5.08
C ILE A 165 -2.04 3.85 -4.78
N VAL A 166 -0.83 3.74 -5.30
CA VAL A 166 0.20 4.78 -5.20
C VAL A 166 0.41 5.37 -6.57
N ILE A 167 0.17 6.66 -6.71
CA ILE A 167 0.38 7.43 -7.94
C ILE A 167 1.66 8.23 -7.76
N CYS A 168 2.52 8.21 -8.76
CA CYS A 168 3.68 9.09 -8.83
C CYS A 168 3.96 9.46 -10.27
N GLU A 169 3.63 10.71 -10.65
CA GLU A 169 3.61 11.12 -12.07
C GLU A 169 2.72 10.13 -12.86
N ASP A 170 3.14 9.71 -14.05
CA ASP A 170 2.37 8.77 -14.90
C ASP A 170 2.37 7.32 -14.36
N LEU A 171 3.02 7.08 -13.22
CA LEU A 171 3.25 5.74 -12.69
C LEU A 171 2.25 5.38 -11.59
N ILE A 172 1.36 4.44 -11.91
CA ILE A 172 0.41 3.89 -10.94
C ILE A 172 0.93 2.54 -10.40
N ARG A 173 0.89 2.38 -9.08
CA ARG A 173 1.23 1.13 -8.37
C ARG A 173 0.04 0.64 -7.57
N PHE A 174 -0.33 -0.61 -7.83
CA PHE A 174 -1.38 -1.29 -7.10
C PHE A 174 -0.77 -2.29 -6.12
N LEU A 175 -1.16 -2.18 -4.86
CA LEU A 175 -0.77 -3.08 -3.78
C LEU A 175 -2.02 -3.70 -3.18
N TRP A 176 -1.91 -4.96 -2.78
CA TRP A 176 -2.96 -5.66 -2.06
C TRP A 176 -2.36 -6.42 -0.89
N PHE A 177 -3.14 -6.53 0.17
CA PHE A 177 -2.84 -7.41 1.30
C PHE A 177 -4.14 -7.90 1.92
N SER A 178 -4.13 -9.15 2.35
CA SER A 178 -5.28 -9.80 2.98
C SER A 178 -5.08 -9.87 4.50
N LEU A 179 -6.15 -9.66 5.24
CA LEU A 179 -6.18 -9.71 6.69
C LEU A 179 -6.34 -11.16 7.15
N ARG A 180 -5.44 -11.63 8.02
CA ARG A 180 -5.39 -13.04 8.43
C ARG A 180 -6.67 -13.53 9.12
N ASP A 181 -7.33 -12.65 9.86
CA ASP A 181 -8.57 -12.90 10.61
C ASP A 181 -9.82 -12.38 9.87
N GLY A 182 -9.72 -12.13 8.56
CA GLY A 182 -10.79 -11.50 7.78
C GLY A 182 -11.03 -10.01 8.14
N GLY A 183 -10.23 -9.44 9.03
CA GLY A 183 -10.43 -8.12 9.63
C GLY A 183 -11.42 -8.11 10.81
N ALA A 184 -11.70 -9.26 11.42
CA ALA A 184 -12.58 -9.36 12.59
C ALA A 184 -12.09 -8.47 13.75
N SER A 185 -10.79 -8.51 14.08
CA SER A 185 -10.20 -7.70 15.15
C SER A 185 -10.32 -6.19 14.92
N LEU A 186 -10.30 -5.77 13.66
CA LEU A 186 -10.45 -4.35 13.29
C LEU A 186 -11.91 -3.90 13.33
N ARG A 187 -12.86 -4.79 13.00
CA ARG A 187 -14.29 -4.50 13.05
C ARG A 187 -14.86 -4.52 14.47
N GLN A 188 -14.30 -5.35 15.35
CA GLN A 188 -14.67 -5.42 16.78
C GLN A 188 -13.96 -4.37 17.64
N ARG A 189 -13.09 -3.55 17.05
CA ARG A 189 -12.39 -2.47 17.75
C ARG A 189 -13.38 -1.42 18.24
N ASP A 190 -13.06 -0.77 19.35
CA ASP A 190 -13.78 0.41 19.83
C ASP A 190 -14.04 1.43 18.70
N SER A 191 -15.31 1.73 18.46
CA SER A 191 -15.76 2.54 17.32
C SER A 191 -15.22 3.97 17.39
N ALA A 192 -15.13 4.56 18.60
CA ALA A 192 -14.59 5.91 18.77
C ALA A 192 -13.10 5.96 18.43
N PHE A 193 -12.33 4.96 18.86
CA PHE A 193 -10.91 4.83 18.53
C PHE A 193 -10.66 4.54 17.05
N SER A 194 -11.45 3.67 16.43
CA SER A 194 -11.36 3.43 14.97
C SER A 194 -11.60 4.72 14.19
N ARG A 195 -12.62 5.49 14.56
CA ARG A 195 -12.91 6.80 13.95
C ARG A 195 -11.78 7.80 14.19
N ALA A 196 -11.20 7.83 15.39
CA ALA A 196 -10.11 8.74 15.73
C ALA A 196 -8.82 8.43 14.94
N LEU A 197 -8.56 7.17 14.60
CA LEU A 197 -7.48 6.77 13.69
C LEU A 197 -7.76 7.20 12.25
N ALA A 198 -9.00 7.02 11.78
CA ALA A 198 -9.40 7.50 10.47
C ALA A 198 -9.40 9.04 10.38
N GLN A 199 -9.52 9.76 11.48
CA GLN A 199 -9.48 11.22 11.47
C GLN A 199 -8.04 11.75 11.46
N GLY A 200 -7.67 12.43 10.36
CA GLY A 200 -6.35 13.04 10.20
C GLY A 200 -5.25 12.07 9.77
N TRP A 201 -5.63 10.87 9.30
CA TRP A 201 -4.70 9.89 8.76
C TRP A 201 -3.85 10.49 7.62
N GLU A 202 -4.46 11.27 6.73
CA GLU A 202 -3.80 11.84 5.55
C GLU A 202 -2.68 12.79 5.96
N ARG A 203 -3.01 13.80 6.79
CA ARG A 203 -2.05 14.76 7.33
C ARG A 203 -0.89 14.06 8.04
N ASP A 204 -1.20 13.10 8.90
CA ASP A 204 -0.17 12.41 9.70
C ASP A 204 0.67 11.46 8.83
N LEU A 205 0.11 10.87 7.77
CA LEU A 205 0.86 10.07 6.80
C LEU A 205 1.75 10.96 5.91
N ILE A 206 1.26 12.13 5.50
CA ILE A 206 2.06 13.15 4.82
C ILE A 206 3.25 13.53 5.69
N GLU A 207 3.03 13.83 6.98
CA GLU A 207 4.09 14.13 7.94
C GLU A 207 5.09 12.97 8.03
N ALA A 208 4.61 11.73 8.20
CA ALA A 208 5.44 10.54 8.30
C ALA A 208 6.33 10.34 7.05
N ILE A 209 5.72 10.34 5.85
CA ILE A 209 6.42 10.14 4.58
C ILE A 209 7.40 11.27 4.34
N ASN A 210 6.99 12.52 4.58
CA ASN A 210 7.81 13.67 4.25
C ASN A 210 8.99 13.87 5.21
N THR A 211 8.91 13.32 6.42
CA THR A 211 10.01 13.25 7.40
C THR A 211 10.79 11.93 7.35
N GLY A 212 10.35 10.96 6.54
CA GLY A 212 11.04 9.69 6.36
C GLY A 212 10.99 8.79 7.59
N GLN A 213 9.91 8.87 8.38
CA GLN A 213 9.74 8.15 9.64
C GLN A 213 8.63 7.09 9.55
N PRO A 214 8.92 5.87 9.08
CA PRO A 214 7.92 4.79 9.02
C PRO A 214 7.25 4.51 10.38
N ALA A 215 8.02 4.54 11.47
CA ALA A 215 7.51 4.27 12.82
C ALA A 215 6.51 5.32 13.36
N PHE A 216 6.24 6.39 12.61
CA PHE A 216 5.31 7.46 12.99
C PHE A 216 3.87 6.97 13.16
N SER A 217 3.53 5.80 12.59
CA SER A 217 2.23 5.13 12.81
C SER A 217 1.93 4.92 14.31
N SER A 218 2.95 4.68 15.13
CA SER A 218 2.82 4.60 16.59
C SER A 218 2.40 5.94 17.22
N VAL A 219 2.97 7.05 16.75
CA VAL A 219 2.63 8.42 17.18
C VAL A 219 1.20 8.75 16.81
N HIS A 220 0.79 8.45 15.58
CA HIS A 220 -0.59 8.62 15.13
C HIS A 220 -1.57 7.81 15.99
N SER A 221 -1.27 6.54 16.26
CA SER A 221 -2.12 5.71 17.12
C SER A 221 -2.22 6.25 18.55
N MET A 222 -1.13 6.82 19.11
CA MET A 222 -1.16 7.47 20.42
C MET A 222 -2.02 8.74 20.39
N ARG A 223 -1.85 9.60 19.38
CA ARG A 223 -2.67 10.82 19.19
C ARG A 223 -4.16 10.47 19.10
N ALA A 224 -4.52 9.43 18.33
CA ALA A 224 -5.89 8.96 18.23
C ALA A 224 -6.44 8.47 19.58
N ARG A 225 -5.65 7.71 20.35
CA ARG A 225 -6.06 7.22 21.67
C ARG A 225 -6.33 8.36 22.65
N SER A 226 -5.46 9.38 22.66
CA SER A 226 -5.64 10.55 23.53
C SER A 226 -6.93 11.32 23.21
N LYS A 227 -7.32 11.44 21.93
CA LYS A 227 -8.59 12.10 21.55
C LYS A 227 -9.81 11.39 22.13
N VAL A 228 -9.81 10.05 22.17
CA VAL A 228 -10.92 9.26 22.72
C VAL A 228 -11.01 9.42 24.24
N ASN A 229 -9.88 9.44 24.93
CA ASN A 229 -9.84 9.57 26.40
C ASN A 229 -10.24 10.96 26.93
N VAL A 230 -10.31 11.98 26.07
CA VAL A 230 -10.62 13.37 26.44
C VAL A 230 -12.10 13.71 26.24
N VAL A 231 -12.92 12.81 25.68
CA VAL A 231 -14.38 13.02 25.60
C VAL A 231 -14.98 12.87 27.00
N PRO A 232 -15.56 13.92 27.61
CA PRO A 232 -16.14 13.81 28.95
C PRO A 232 -17.41 12.98 28.91
N SER A 233 -17.63 12.18 29.96
CA SER A 233 -18.88 11.45 30.19
C SER A 233 -20.08 12.38 30.05
N PRO A 234 -21.18 11.97 29.40
CA PRO A 234 -22.38 12.80 29.32
C PRO A 234 -22.93 13.02 30.73
N THR A 235 -23.09 14.29 31.10
CA THR A 235 -23.87 14.76 32.25
C THR A 235 -25.35 14.52 32.07
#